data_AF-A0AAN8WGA6-F1
#
_entry.id   AF-A0AAN8WGA6-F1
#
_cell.length_a   1.000
_cell.length_b   1.000
_cell.length_c   1.000
_cell.angle_alpha   90.00
_cell.angle_beta   90.00
_cell.angle_gamma   90.00
#
_symmetry.space_group_name_H-M   'P 1'
#
loop_
_entity.id
_entity.type
_entity.pdbx_description
1 polymer ?
#
loop_
_entity_poly.entity_id
_entity_poly.type
_entity_poly.pdbx_seq_one_letter_code
_entity_poly.pdbx_strand_id
1 'polypeptide(L)'
;MVVFDDPMTRDTNLVSTPMAQAQGFYIYDMKSTTNAWFAYSLVFISGEYKGTLNIMGADMMDEPRRDLSVEHYGHYVQFDSV
;
A
#
# COMPACT_ATOMS: atom_id res chain seq x y z
N MET A 1 -6.67 -7.67 -12.63
CA MET A 1 -6.40 -7.50 -11.19
C MET A 1 -5.02 -8.02 -10.92
N VAL A 2 -4.22 -7.25 -10.20
CA VAL A 2 -2.86 -7.63 -9.79
C VAL A 2 -2.81 -7.57 -8.27
N VAL A 3 -2.34 -8.65 -7.66
CA VAL A 3 -2.09 -8.74 -6.22
C VAL A 3 -0.60 -8.53 -6.00
N PHE A 4 -0.23 -7.77 -4.98
CA PHE A 4 1.15 -7.41 -4.71
C PHE A 4 1.49 -7.45 -3.21
N ASP A 5 2.78 -7.64 -2.93
CA ASP A 5 3.43 -7.61 -1.62
C ASP A 5 4.80 -6.95 -1.82
N ASP A 6 4.79 -5.62 -1.94
CA ASP A 6 5.93 -4.85 -2.40
C ASP A 6 6.71 -4.25 -1.21
N PRO A 7 8.06 -4.35 -1.21
CA PRO A 7 8.88 -3.77 -0.15
C PRO A 7 8.89 -2.24 -0.23
N MET A 8 8.75 -1.57 0.92
CA MET A 8 8.84 -0.11 1.04
C MET A 8 10.13 0.29 1.77
N THR A 9 11.01 1.01 1.07
CA THR A 9 12.30 1.49 1.57
C THR A 9 12.26 2.97 1.95
N ARG A 10 13.19 3.41 2.81
CA ARG A 10 13.34 4.84 3.20
C ARG A 10 13.92 5.70 2.09
N ASP A 11 14.66 5.09 1.18
CA ASP A 11 15.29 5.69 0.03
C ASP A 11 14.72 5.09 -1.26
N THR A 12 15.25 5.50 -2.41
CA THR A 12 14.85 5.01 -3.73
C THR A 12 15.61 3.74 -4.16
N ASN A 13 16.42 3.15 -3.28
CA ASN A 13 17.21 1.98 -3.62
C ASN A 13 16.40 0.69 -3.35
N LEU A 14 16.10 -0.05 -4.43
CA LEU A 14 15.25 -1.24 -4.39
C LEU A 14 15.82 -2.40 -3.56
N VAL A 15 17.12 -2.39 -3.23
CA VAL A 15 17.76 -3.44 -2.40
C VAL A 15 18.02 -3.00 -0.96
N SER A 16 17.61 -1.78 -0.57
CA SER A 16 17.69 -1.33 0.82
C SER A 16 16.78 -2.15 1.73
N THR A 17 17.11 -2.21 3.02
CA THR A 17 16.28 -2.90 4.01
C THR A 17 14.86 -2.30 4.04
N PRO A 18 13.81 -3.10 3.81
CA PRO A 18 12.44 -2.60 3.85
C PRO A 18 12.03 -2.18 5.28
N MET A 19 11.28 -1.09 5.37
CA MET A 19 10.69 -0.59 6.62
C MET A 19 9.20 -0.94 6.76
N ALA A 20 8.54 -1.13 5.63
CA ALA A 20 7.17 -1.59 5.55
C ALA A 20 7.00 -2.51 4.34
N GLN A 21 5.85 -3.18 4.26
CA GLN A 21 5.37 -3.86 3.07
C GLN A 21 4.05 -3.25 2.62
N ALA A 22 3.89 -3.01 1.33
CA ALA A 22 2.63 -2.63 0.72
C ALA A 22 1.93 -3.90 0.21
N GLN A 23 0.84 -4.29 0.86
CA GLN A 23 0.15 -5.56 0.62
C GLN A 23 -1.28 -5.30 0.16
N GLY A 24 -1.64 -5.76 -1.03
CA GLY A 24 -2.99 -5.54 -1.52
C GLY A 24 -3.14 -5.85 -3.00
N PHE A 25 -4.01 -5.10 -3.65
CA PHE A 25 -4.28 -5.27 -5.07
C PHE A 25 -4.63 -3.96 -5.76
N TYR A 26 -4.54 -3.98 -7.08
CA TYR A 26 -5.15 -2.98 -7.94
C TYR A 26 -5.86 -3.62 -9.14
N ILE A 27 -6.81 -2.87 -9.70
CA ILE A 27 -7.51 -3.19 -10.92
C ILE A 27 -7.39 -2.04 -11.90
N TYR A 28 -7.21 -2.32 -13.19
CA TYR A 28 -7.42 -1.29 -14.21
C TYR A 28 -8.92 -1.10 -14.41
N ASP A 29 -9.41 0.14 -14.26
CA ASP A 29 -10.85 0.44 -14.19
C ASP A 29 -11.34 1.35 -15.34
N MET A 30 -10.46 1.77 -16.25
CA MET A 30 -10.81 2.54 -17.44
C MET A 30 -10.53 1.78 -18.74
N LYS A 31 -11.37 2.03 -19.76
CA LYS A 31 -11.23 1.44 -21.11
C LYS A 31 -10.43 2.30 -22.08
N SER A 32 -10.43 3.62 -21.88
CA SER A 32 -9.90 4.60 -22.83
C SER A 32 -8.50 5.09 -22.48
N THR A 33 -8.15 5.07 -21.20
CA THR A 33 -6.81 5.41 -20.70
C THR A 33 -6.39 4.39 -19.65
N THR A 34 -5.10 4.36 -19.34
CA THR A 34 -4.56 3.53 -18.27
C THR A 34 -4.86 4.21 -16.95
N ASN A 35 -5.78 3.64 -16.18
CA ASN A 35 -6.14 4.10 -14.85
C ASN A 35 -6.32 2.89 -13.94
N ALA A 36 -6.02 3.04 -12.66
CA ALA A 36 -6.22 1.95 -11.72
C ALA A 36 -7.02 2.39 -10.50
N TRP A 37 -7.58 1.40 -9.80
CA TRP A 37 -8.14 1.57 -8.47
C TRP A 37 -7.40 0.64 -7.52
N PHE A 38 -6.93 1.19 -6.41
CA PHE A 38 -6.09 0.53 -5.41
C PHE A 38 -6.85 0.27 -4.12
N ALA A 39 -6.56 -0.88 -3.52
CA ALA A 39 -6.85 -1.18 -2.12
C ALA A 39 -5.70 -1.98 -1.53
N TYR A 40 -5.02 -1.42 -0.54
CA TYR A 40 -3.85 -2.03 0.08
C TYR A 40 -3.60 -1.55 1.50
N SER A 41 -2.76 -2.31 2.19
CA SER A 41 -2.29 -2.04 3.54
C SER A 41 -0.79 -1.74 3.50
N LEU A 42 -0.35 -0.65 4.11
CA LEU A 42 1.05 -0.45 4.48
C LEU A 42 1.29 -1.08 5.85
N VAL A 43 2.02 -2.19 5.87
CA VAL A 43 2.35 -2.97 7.06
C VAL A 43 3.75 -2.57 7.54
N PHE A 44 3.84 -1.82 8.63
CA PHE A 44 5.12 -1.39 9.19
C PHE A 44 5.76 -2.54 9.97
N ILE A 45 6.93 -2.98 9.52
CA ILE A 45 7.62 -4.18 10.03
C ILE A 45 8.84 -3.85 10.91
N SER A 46 9.40 -2.65 10.80
CA SER A 46 10.59 -2.25 11.56
C SER A 46 10.61 -0.76 11.91
N GLY A 47 11.42 -0.39 12.90
CA GLY A 47 11.53 0.99 13.40
C GLY A 47 10.56 1.33 14.53
N GLU A 48 10.32 2.63 14.72
CA GLU A 48 9.50 3.18 15.82
C GLU A 48 7.99 2.96 15.62
N TYR A 49 7.55 2.76 14.38
CA TYR A 49 6.14 2.63 14.03
C TYR A 49 5.80 1.15 13.82
N LYS A 50 4.86 0.63 14.62
CA LYS A 50 4.29 -0.71 14.46
C LYS A 50 2.79 -0.59 14.29
N GLY A 51 2.30 -0.97 13.11
CA GLY A 51 0.90 -0.89 12.77
C GLY A 51 0.66 -1.08 11.28
N THR A 52 -0.57 -0.82 10.87
CA THR A 52 -1.04 -0.92 9.50
C THR A 52 -1.83 0.33 9.12
N LEU A 53 -1.52 0.93 7.97
CA LEU A 53 -2.36 1.93 7.33
C LEU A 53 -3.10 1.29 6.17
N ASN A 54 -4.42 1.37 6.17
CA ASN A 54 -5.23 0.92 5.06
C ASN A 54 -5.52 2.09 4.12
N ILE A 55 -5.24 1.90 2.84
CA ILE A 55 -5.31 2.91 1.80
C ILE A 55 -6.18 2.39 0.66
N MET A 56 -7.08 3.25 0.17
CA MET A 56 -8.00 2.92 -0.90
C MET A 56 -8.28 4.14 -1.76
N GLY A 57 -8.38 3.96 -3.08
CA GLY A 57 -8.72 5.07 -3.96
C GLY A 57 -8.42 4.83 -5.44
N ALA A 58 -8.92 5.75 -6.25
CA ALA A 58 -8.60 5.80 -7.67
C ALA A 58 -7.21 6.39 -7.88
N ASP A 59 -6.38 5.68 -8.62
CA ASP A 59 -5.03 6.07 -9.02
C ASP A 59 -5.06 6.61 -10.45
N MET A 60 -5.32 7.93 -10.57
CA MET A 60 -5.30 8.69 -11.82
C MET A 60 -3.89 8.74 -12.42
N MET A 61 -3.48 7.68 -13.14
CA MET A 61 -2.09 7.48 -13.56
C MET A 61 -1.54 8.55 -14.51
N ASP A 62 -2.42 9.26 -15.22
CA ASP A 62 -2.05 10.38 -16.10
C ASP A 62 -1.77 11.69 -15.32
N GLU A 63 -2.12 11.76 -14.04
CA GLU A 63 -1.90 12.94 -13.19
C GLU A 63 -0.51 12.91 -12.52
N PRO A 64 0.20 14.06 -12.43
CA PRO A 64 1.54 14.14 -11.85
C PRO A 64 1.54 13.94 -10.33
N ARG A 65 0.40 14.09 -9.65
CA ARG A 65 0.19 13.83 -8.23
C ARG A 65 -1.19 13.20 -8.04
N ARG A 66 -1.26 12.24 -7.13
CA ARG A 66 -2.41 11.35 -6.99
C ARG A 66 -2.72 11.21 -5.51
N ASP A 67 -3.94 11.54 -5.15
CA ASP A 67 -4.41 11.50 -3.77
C ASP A 67 -5.18 10.19 -3.55
N LEU A 68 -4.77 9.42 -2.53
CA LEU A 68 -5.49 8.24 -2.07
C LEU A 68 -5.90 8.42 -0.61
N SER A 69 -7.08 7.92 -0.26
CA SER A 69 -7.61 8.03 1.09
C SER A 69 -6.91 7.05 2.02
N VAL A 70 -6.58 7.54 3.22
CA VAL A 70 -6.25 6.67 4.36
C VAL A 70 -7.57 6.34 5.06
N GLU A 71 -7.99 5.09 4.97
CA GLU A 71 -9.27 4.63 5.51
C GLU A 71 -9.19 4.36 7.01
N HIS A 72 -8.08 3.74 7.45
CA HIS A 72 -7.91 3.35 8.84
C HIS A 72 -6.43 3.16 9.21
N TYR A 73 -6.08 3.59 10.42
CA TYR A 73 -4.84 3.20 11.08
C TYR A 73 -5.13 2.23 12.22
N GLY A 74 -4.54 1.03 12.14
CA GLY A 74 -4.65 0.01 13.17
C GLY A 74 -3.27 -0.38 13.71
N HIS A 75 -3.19 -0.73 14.99
CA HIS A 75 -2.04 -1.45 15.52
C HIS A 75 -2.20 -2.95 15.27
N TYR A 76 -1.11 -3.71 15.32
CA TYR A 76 -1.19 -5.17 15.25
C TYR A 76 -2.14 -5.68 16.33
N VAL A 77 -3.28 -6.24 15.92
CA VAL A 77 -4.07 -7.12 16.78
C VAL A 77 -3.42 -8.48 16.64
N GLN A 78 -2.60 -8.85 17.60
CA GLN A 78 -2.17 -10.23 17.76
C GLN A 78 -3.43 -11.04 18.07
N PHE A 79 -3.98 -11.71 17.06
CA PHE A 79 -4.82 -12.85 17.33
C PHE A 79 -3.87 -13.95 17.78
N ASP A 80 -3.69 -14.08 19.09
CA ASP A 80 -3.06 -15.26 19.65
C ASP A 80 -3.87 -16.45 19.12
N SER A 81 -3.21 -17.28 18.30
CA SER A 81 -3.78 -18.57 17.93
C SER A 81 -3.89 -19.36 19.24
N VAL A 82 -5.12 -19.72 19.59
CA VAL A 82 -5.41 -20.66 20.68
C VAL A 82 -4.81 -22.02 20.34
#